data_AF-A0A374AK38-F1
#
_entry.id   AF-A0A374AK38-F1
#
_cell.length_a   1.000
_cell.length_b   1.000
_cell.length_c   1.000
_cell.angle_alpha   90.00
_cell.angle_beta   90.00
_cell.angle_gamma   90.00
#
_symmetry.space_group_name_H-M   'P 1'
#
loop_
_entity.id
_entity.type
_entity.pdbx_description
1 polymer ?
#
loop_
_entity_poly.entity_id
_entity_poly.type
_entity_poly.pdbx_seq_one_letter_code
_entity_poly.pdbx_strand_id
1 'polypeptide(L)'
;MMKSYVYQPSHFSIQMTAPGIFTAAIGVFCLYQFLAAGHHLLYLLVFGLCLYNVFNVFVSLSNPSEVRIDSGKTVVFCAYGRSHTYEISQISKYSMRPLAGGTKMYMTFDGGGIMRGRYWVRISEFSDEKELEEFFYDLDAQINPDSLVSKARTQGRERLKKTGGCKC
;
A
#
# COMPACT_ATOMS: atom_id res chain seq x y z
N MET A 1 1.94 18.53 -12.39
CA MET A 1 0.46 18.49 -12.35
C MET A 1 0.13 17.28 -11.52
N MET A 2 -0.61 17.47 -10.43
CA MET A 2 -0.87 16.38 -9.48
C MET A 2 -2.06 15.56 -9.97
N LYS A 3 -1.79 14.30 -10.34
CA LYS A 3 -2.83 13.33 -10.70
C LYS A 3 -3.22 12.53 -9.46
N SER A 4 -4.51 12.33 -9.26
CA SER A 4 -5.06 11.57 -8.14
C SER A 4 -5.65 10.26 -8.65
N TYR A 5 -5.29 9.17 -7.97
CA TYR A 5 -5.82 7.84 -8.18
C TYR A 5 -6.63 7.48 -6.94
N VAL A 6 -7.93 7.25 -7.12
CA VAL A 6 -8.87 7.09 -6.00
C VAL A 6 -9.34 5.64 -5.93
N TYR A 7 -9.27 5.06 -4.73
CA TYR A 7 -9.82 3.75 -4.43
C TYR A 7 -11.35 3.82 -4.41
N GLN A 8 -12.05 2.85 -5.01
CA GLN A 8 -13.50 2.75 -4.96
C GLN A 8 -14.06 2.89 -3.51
N PRO A 9 -14.78 3.99 -3.18
CA PRO A 9 -15.08 4.33 -1.77
C PRO A 9 -15.93 3.29 -1.01
N SER A 10 -16.89 2.66 -1.68
CA SER A 10 -17.73 1.60 -1.11
C SER A 10 -16.89 0.38 -0.74
N HIS A 11 -16.01 -0.06 -1.64
CA HIS A 11 -15.12 -1.19 -1.43
C HIS A 11 -14.10 -0.89 -0.34
N PHE A 12 -13.52 0.31 -0.32
CA PHE A 12 -12.58 0.71 0.74
C PHE A 12 -13.24 0.62 2.12
N SER A 13 -14.47 1.12 2.24
CA SER A 13 -15.22 1.10 3.50
C SER A 13 -15.51 -0.33 3.97
N ILE A 14 -15.94 -1.21 3.07
CA ILE A 14 -16.27 -2.61 3.40
C ILE A 14 -15.01 -3.45 3.66
N GLN A 15 -13.95 -3.25 2.87
CA GLN A 15 -12.75 -4.08 2.94
C GLN A 15 -11.76 -3.63 4.03
N MET A 16 -11.73 -2.34 4.37
CA MET A 16 -10.73 -1.78 5.30
C MET A 16 -11.37 -1.17 6.54
N THR A 17 -12.31 -0.24 6.36
CA THR A 17 -12.82 0.57 7.48
C THR A 17 -13.70 -0.24 8.42
N ALA A 18 -14.70 -0.96 7.90
CA ALA A 18 -15.61 -1.75 8.72
C ALA A 18 -14.90 -2.88 9.50
N PRO A 19 -14.00 -3.69 8.89
CA PRO A 19 -13.20 -4.65 9.64
C PRO A 19 -12.29 -4.00 10.68
N GLY A 20 -11.72 -2.83 10.37
CA GLY A 20 -10.92 -2.06 11.31
C GLY A 20 -11.71 -1.62 12.55
N ILE A 21 -12.91 -1.06 12.35
CA ILE A 21 -13.81 -0.65 13.44
C ILE A 21 -14.26 -1.86 14.27
N PHE A 22 -14.65 -2.95 13.59
CA PHE A 22 -15.05 -4.18 14.27
C PHE A 22 -13.93 -4.76 15.13
N THR A 23 -12.70 -4.77 14.60
CA THR A 23 -11.51 -5.21 15.35
C THR A 23 -11.22 -4.30 16.55
N ALA A 24 -11.44 -2.99 16.42
CA ALA A 24 -11.30 -2.06 17.54
C ALA A 24 -12.32 -2.36 18.65
N ALA A 25 -13.58 -2.64 18.30
CA ALA A 25 -14.61 -3.01 19.26
C ALA A 25 -14.28 -4.30 20.00
N ILE A 26 -13.78 -5.33 19.30
CA ILE A 26 -13.27 -6.56 19.91
C ILE A 26 -12.12 -6.26 20.87
N GLY A 27 -11.17 -5.41 20.47
CA GLY A 27 -10.05 -4.99 21.33
C GLY A 27 -10.54 -4.35 22.63
N VAL A 28 -11.48 -3.41 22.55
CA VAL A 28 -12.08 -2.76 23.73
C VAL A 28 -12.78 -3.80 24.62
N PHE A 29 -13.54 -4.72 24.03
CA PHE A 29 -14.20 -5.79 24.78
C PHE A 29 -13.20 -6.71 25.48
N CYS A 30 -12.14 -7.14 24.80
CA CYS A 30 -11.09 -7.96 25.39
C CYS A 30 -10.38 -7.24 26.55
N LEU A 31 -10.08 -5.95 26.39
CA LEU A 31 -9.48 -5.15 27.46
C LEU A 31 -10.42 -5.04 28.66
N TYR A 32 -11.71 -4.79 28.44
CA TYR A 32 -12.71 -4.76 29.49
C TYR A 32 -12.79 -6.10 30.24
N GLN A 33 -12.90 -7.22 29.52
CA GLN A 33 -12.95 -8.56 30.11
C GLN A 33 -11.68 -8.89 30.90
N PHE A 34 -10.51 -8.47 30.41
CA PHE A 34 -9.25 -8.64 31.12
C PHE A 34 -9.26 -7.94 32.47
N LEU A 35 -9.77 -6.70 32.52
CA LEU A 35 -9.81 -5.88 33.74
C LEU A 35 -10.93 -6.32 34.71
N ALA A 36 -12.08 -6.76 34.19
CA ALA A 36 -13.26 -7.05 34.99
C ALA A 36 -13.36 -8.51 35.47
N ALA A 37 -12.87 -9.48 34.67
CA ALA A 37 -13.24 -10.89 34.83
C ALA A 37 -12.06 -11.84 35.11
N GLY A 38 -10.88 -11.35 35.47
CA GLY A 38 -9.82 -12.20 36.06
C GLY A 38 -8.50 -12.29 35.30
N HIS A 39 -8.08 -11.24 34.58
CA HIS A 39 -6.74 -11.11 34.02
C HIS A 39 -6.26 -12.31 33.16
N HIS A 40 -7.16 -12.95 32.43
CA HIS A 40 -6.79 -14.06 31.55
C HIS A 40 -5.87 -13.59 30.42
N LEU A 41 -4.69 -14.21 30.29
CA LEU A 41 -3.67 -13.87 29.29
C LEU A 41 -4.23 -13.86 27.85
N LEU A 42 -5.19 -14.74 27.56
CA LEU A 42 -5.83 -14.81 26.24
C LEU A 42 -6.42 -13.47 25.81
N TYR A 43 -7.07 -12.73 26.73
CA TYR A 43 -7.64 -11.43 26.42
C TYR A 43 -6.57 -10.39 26.06
N LEU A 44 -5.42 -10.41 26.72
CA LEU A 44 -4.30 -9.53 26.37
C LEU A 44 -3.69 -9.88 25.01
N LEU A 45 -3.55 -11.16 24.68
CA LEU A 45 -3.03 -11.58 23.38
C LEU A 45 -3.96 -11.15 22.24
N VAL A 46 -5.27 -11.37 22.39
CA VAL A 46 -6.26 -10.93 21.41
C VAL A 46 -6.29 -9.40 21.31
N PHE A 47 -6.23 -8.69 22.44
CA PHE A 47 -6.12 -7.24 22.46
C PHE A 47 -4.89 -6.73 21.70
N GLY A 48 -3.72 -7.35 21.90
CA GLY A 48 -2.49 -7.00 21.18
C GLY A 48 -2.61 -7.16 19.68
N LEU A 49 -3.23 -8.26 19.21
CA LEU A 49 -3.53 -8.47 17.78
C LEU A 49 -4.49 -7.42 17.24
N CYS A 50 -5.53 -7.08 18.00
CA CYS A 50 -6.48 -6.04 17.61
C CYS A 50 -5.80 -4.68 17.50
N LEU A 51 -4.96 -4.35 18.48
CA LEU A 51 -4.20 -3.10 18.50
C LEU A 51 -3.25 -3.00 17.30
N TYR A 52 -2.58 -4.10 16.94
CA TYR A 52 -1.76 -4.16 15.72
C TYR A 52 -2.58 -3.91 14.45
N ASN A 53 -3.75 -4.56 14.30
CA ASN A 53 -4.59 -4.37 13.13
C ASN A 53 -5.12 -2.93 13.02
N VAL A 54 -5.67 -2.40 14.12
CA VAL A 54 -6.17 -1.02 14.21
C VAL A 54 -5.06 -0.03 13.90
N PHE A 55 -3.86 -0.26 14.44
CA PHE A 55 -2.69 0.55 14.14
C PHE A 55 -2.35 0.51 12.64
N ASN A 56 -2.37 -0.65 12.01
CA ASN A 56 -2.07 -0.75 10.59
C ASN A 56 -3.10 -0.06 9.69
N VAL A 57 -4.39 -0.16 10.04
CA VAL A 57 -5.48 0.44 9.26
C VAL A 57 -5.53 1.95 9.48
N PHE A 58 -5.56 2.39 10.73
CA PHE A 58 -5.85 3.78 11.10
C PHE A 58 -4.66 4.57 11.61
N VAL A 59 -3.46 4.02 11.79
CA VAL A 59 -2.30 4.82 12.25
C VAL A 59 -1.25 4.86 11.17
N SER A 60 -0.76 3.70 10.72
CA SER A 60 0.29 3.66 9.71
C SER A 60 -0.20 3.88 8.27
N LEU A 61 -1.52 3.96 8.09
CA LEU A 61 -2.17 4.13 6.78
C LEU A 61 -1.71 3.10 5.76
N SER A 62 -1.53 1.85 6.20
CA SER A 62 -0.96 0.79 5.38
C SER A 62 -1.84 0.43 4.18
N ASN A 63 -3.10 0.87 4.16
CA ASN A 63 -4.02 0.71 3.03
C ASN A 63 -4.50 2.11 2.62
N PRO A 64 -3.86 2.75 1.62
CA PRO A 64 -4.26 4.08 1.17
C PRO A 64 -5.63 4.03 0.47
N SER A 65 -6.46 5.07 0.68
CA SER A 65 -7.71 5.28 -0.06
C SER A 65 -7.49 6.10 -1.33
N GLU A 66 -6.38 6.83 -1.40
CA GLU A 66 -6.02 7.66 -2.54
C GLU A 66 -4.49 7.71 -2.66
N VAL A 67 -3.99 7.66 -3.89
CA VAL A 67 -2.58 7.89 -4.21
C VAL A 67 -2.51 9.10 -5.11
N ARG A 68 -1.74 10.12 -4.73
CA ARG A 68 -1.51 11.32 -5.56
C ARG A 68 -0.08 11.34 -6.05
N ILE A 69 0.10 11.58 -7.34
CA ILE A 69 1.41 11.59 -7.99
C ILE A 69 1.58 12.94 -8.69
N ASP A 70 2.64 13.68 -8.34
CA ASP A 70 2.99 14.92 -9.03
C ASP A 70 4.13 14.67 -10.01
N SER A 71 3.81 14.49 -11.30
CA SER A 71 4.71 14.50 -12.46
C SER A 71 6.16 13.99 -12.20
N GLY A 72 6.33 12.89 -11.47
CA GLY A 72 7.64 12.28 -11.18
C GLY A 72 8.48 12.96 -10.08
N LYS A 73 7.90 13.85 -9.27
CA LYS A 73 8.57 14.52 -8.14
C LYS A 73 8.15 13.96 -6.79
N THR A 74 6.85 13.83 -6.57
CA THR A 74 6.30 13.41 -5.27
C THR A 74 5.22 12.35 -5.42
N VAL A 75 5.17 11.47 -4.41
CA VAL A 75 4.14 10.46 -4.24
C VAL A 75 3.51 10.67 -2.88
N VAL A 76 2.18 10.78 -2.84
CA VAL A 76 1.42 11.02 -1.62
C VAL A 76 0.42 9.89 -1.43
N PHE A 77 0.51 9.21 -0.29
CA PHE A 77 -0.45 8.20 0.12
C PHE A 77 -1.44 8.82 1.10
N CYS A 78 -2.72 8.81 0.77
CA CYS A 78 -3.77 9.44 1.55
C CYS A 78 -4.75 8.40 2.09
N ALA A 79 -5.15 8.52 3.35
CA ALA A 79 -6.26 7.79 3.94
C ALA A 79 -6.77 8.52 5.21
N TYR A 80 -8.09 8.48 5.44
CA TYR A 80 -8.73 9.05 6.63
C TYR A 80 -8.32 10.50 6.93
N GLY A 81 -8.21 11.35 5.89
CA GLY A 81 -7.82 12.76 6.02
C GLY A 81 -6.34 13.01 6.35
N ARG A 82 -5.50 11.96 6.42
CA ARG A 82 -4.05 12.06 6.60
C ARG A 82 -3.32 11.65 5.33
N SER A 83 -2.08 12.12 5.22
CA SER A 83 -1.24 11.90 4.05
C SER A 83 0.21 11.62 4.42
N HIS A 84 0.83 10.67 3.72
CA HIS A 84 2.27 10.43 3.75
C HIS A 84 2.88 10.83 2.41
N THR A 85 3.65 11.90 2.42
CA THR A 85 4.35 12.42 1.23
C THR A 85 5.78 11.91 1.17
N TYR A 86 6.18 11.46 -0.01
CA TYR A 86 7.53 11.04 -0.36
C TYR A 86 8.01 11.85 -1.55
N GLU A 87 9.18 12.48 -1.41
CA GLU A 87 9.91 13.04 -2.55
C GLU A 87 10.71 11.92 -3.21
N ILE A 88 10.52 11.69 -4.51
CA ILE A 88 11.12 10.57 -5.22
C ILE A 88 12.64 10.61 -5.15
N SER A 89 13.24 11.82 -5.20
CA SER A 89 14.68 12.04 -5.07
C SER A 89 15.25 11.71 -3.69
N GLN A 90 14.41 11.65 -2.65
CA GLN A 90 14.84 11.38 -1.27
C GLN A 90 14.61 9.92 -0.85
N ILE A 91 13.97 9.09 -1.68
CA ILE A 91 13.71 7.70 -1.35
C ILE A 91 15.03 6.93 -1.41
N SER A 92 15.47 6.45 -0.25
CA SER A 92 16.73 5.73 -0.10
C SER A 92 16.61 4.24 -0.42
N LYS A 93 15.47 3.64 -0.08
CA LYS A 93 15.17 2.23 -0.30
C LYS A 93 13.73 2.09 -0.74
N TYR A 94 13.53 1.41 -1.84
CA TYR A 94 12.21 1.04 -2.32
C TYR A 94 12.16 -0.46 -2.53
N SER A 95 11.08 -1.10 -2.09
CA SER A 95 10.81 -2.50 -2.41
C SER A 95 9.37 -2.64 -2.82
N MET A 96 9.14 -3.35 -3.92
CA MET A 96 7.80 -3.60 -4.42
C MET A 96 7.64 -5.08 -4.75
N ARG A 97 6.51 -5.65 -4.34
CA ARG A 97 6.15 -7.04 -4.60
C ARG A 97 4.71 -7.12 -5.11
N PRO A 98 4.49 -7.51 -6.37
CA PRO A 98 3.16 -7.83 -6.85
C PRO A 98 2.66 -9.12 -6.20
N LEU A 99 1.38 -9.15 -5.87
CA LEU A 99 0.67 -10.24 -5.22
C LEU A 99 -0.63 -10.50 -6.01
N ALA A 100 -1.16 -11.73 -5.89
CA ALA A 100 -2.42 -12.12 -6.52
C ALA A 100 -2.51 -11.72 -8.01
N GLY A 101 -1.47 -12.03 -8.79
CA GLY A 101 -1.43 -11.75 -10.23
C GLY A 101 -1.33 -10.27 -10.61
N GLY A 102 -0.86 -9.39 -9.72
CA GLY A 102 -0.69 -7.95 -9.99
C GLY A 102 -1.86 -7.08 -9.49
N THR A 103 -2.95 -7.71 -9.04
CA THR A 103 -4.12 -6.99 -8.48
C THR A 103 -3.82 -6.30 -7.15
N LYS A 104 -2.81 -6.78 -6.42
CA LYS A 104 -2.35 -6.22 -5.16
C LYS A 104 -0.85 -6.03 -5.19
N MET A 105 -0.37 -4.97 -4.57
CA MET A 105 1.05 -4.66 -4.45
C MET A 105 1.38 -4.34 -3.02
N TYR A 106 2.38 -5.04 -2.49
CA TYR A 106 3.01 -4.66 -1.24
C TYR A 106 4.27 -3.85 -1.55
N MET A 107 4.35 -2.65 -0.99
CA MET A 107 5.46 -1.75 -1.21
C MET A 107 6.00 -1.21 0.12
N THR A 108 7.32 -1.05 0.19
CA THR A 108 7.99 -0.40 1.29
C THR A 108 8.87 0.75 0.83
N PHE A 109 8.80 1.85 1.57
CA PHE A 109 9.61 3.05 1.39
C PHE A 109 10.54 3.21 2.59
N ASP A 110 11.81 3.52 2.32
CA ASP A 110 12.89 3.71 3.29
C ASP A 110 13.04 2.53 4.28
N GLY A 111 12.81 1.32 3.81
CA GLY A 111 12.91 0.09 4.61
C GLY A 111 11.68 -0.23 5.47
N GLY A 112 10.64 0.61 5.45
CA GLY A 112 9.38 0.37 6.15
C GLY A 112 9.45 0.74 7.63
N GLY A 113 8.96 1.93 7.97
CA GLY A 113 8.84 2.39 9.35
C GLY A 113 7.62 1.82 10.08
N ILE A 114 7.60 2.01 11.40
CA ILE A 114 6.47 1.64 12.24
C ILE A 114 5.24 2.47 11.83
N MET A 115 5.40 3.80 11.75
CA MET A 115 4.30 4.76 11.48
C MET A 115 4.02 5.01 9.99
N ARG A 116 4.98 4.76 9.09
CA ARG A 116 4.81 5.01 7.65
C ARG A 116 5.77 4.18 6.82
N GLY A 117 5.51 4.08 5.52
CA GLY A 117 6.43 3.46 4.57
C GLY A 117 6.17 1.97 4.31
N ARG A 118 5.01 1.45 4.71
CA ARG A 118 4.55 0.11 4.35
C ARG A 118 3.15 0.25 3.79
N TYR A 119 2.95 -0.10 2.52
CA TYR A 119 1.65 0.05 1.86
C TYR A 119 1.24 -1.22 1.14
N TRP A 120 -0.03 -1.55 1.30
CA TRP A 120 -0.77 -2.59 0.61
C TRP A 120 -1.73 -1.89 -0.35
N VAL A 121 -1.33 -1.75 -1.60
CA VAL A 121 -2.10 -1.06 -2.63
C VAL A 121 -2.84 -2.12 -3.46
N ARG A 122 -4.17 -2.10 -3.44
CA ARG A 122 -4.98 -2.98 -4.30
C ARG A 122 -5.24 -2.30 -5.63
N ILE A 123 -4.27 -2.38 -6.53
CA ILE A 123 -4.26 -1.68 -7.83
C ILE A 123 -5.59 -1.80 -8.58
N SER A 124 -6.21 -2.98 -8.59
CA SER A 124 -7.48 -3.24 -9.31
C SER A 124 -8.69 -2.46 -8.77
N GLU A 125 -8.57 -1.84 -7.60
CA GLU A 125 -9.63 -1.10 -6.93
C GLU A 125 -9.45 0.43 -7.08
N PHE A 126 -8.34 0.86 -7.69
CA PHE A 126 -8.05 2.25 -7.98
C PHE A 126 -8.52 2.65 -9.39
N SER A 127 -8.89 3.91 -9.56
CA SER A 127 -9.04 4.51 -10.89
C SER A 127 -7.73 4.43 -11.68
N ASP A 128 -7.80 4.31 -13.00
CA ASP A 128 -6.62 4.25 -13.89
C ASP A 128 -5.57 3.19 -13.46
N GLU A 129 -6.03 1.99 -13.10
CA GLU A 129 -5.23 0.89 -12.52
C GLU A 129 -3.90 0.64 -13.23
N LYS A 130 -3.89 0.64 -14.57
CA LYS A 130 -2.71 0.34 -15.39
C LYS A 130 -1.66 1.44 -15.32
N GLU A 131 -2.09 2.69 -15.28
CA GLU A 131 -1.18 3.84 -15.21
C GLU A 131 -0.54 3.92 -13.82
N LEU A 132 -1.34 3.69 -12.77
CA LEU A 132 -0.84 3.60 -11.40
C LEU A 132 0.14 2.44 -11.24
N GLU A 133 -0.18 1.28 -11.81
CA GLU A 133 0.72 0.13 -11.85
C GLU A 133 2.04 0.47 -12.55
N GLU A 134 1.98 1.00 -13.77
CA GLU A 134 3.15 1.39 -14.55
C GLU A 134 4.03 2.38 -13.79
N PHE A 135 3.43 3.36 -13.12
CA PHE A 135 4.15 4.31 -12.29
C PHE A 135 4.99 3.62 -11.20
N PHE A 136 4.42 2.66 -10.46
CA PHE A 136 5.16 1.99 -9.38
C PHE A 136 6.31 1.12 -9.88
N TYR A 137 6.18 0.54 -11.08
CA TYR A 137 7.28 -0.16 -11.72
C TYR A 137 8.36 0.77 -12.26
N ASP A 138 7.97 1.92 -12.83
CA ASP A 138 8.93 2.91 -13.30
C ASP A 138 9.68 3.53 -12.11
N LEU A 139 9.01 3.71 -10.97
CA LEU A 139 9.63 4.08 -9.70
C LEU A 139 10.65 3.04 -9.22
N ASP A 140 10.32 1.73 -9.30
CA ASP A 140 11.30 0.67 -8.99
C ASP A 140 12.50 0.72 -9.91
N ALA A 141 12.29 0.94 -11.21
CA ALA A 141 13.38 1.03 -12.18
C ALA A 141 14.29 2.24 -11.94
N GLN A 142 13.72 3.37 -11.47
CA GLN A 142 14.47 4.57 -11.15
C GLN A 142 15.34 4.39 -9.89
N ILE A 143 14.80 3.77 -8.83
CA ILE A 143 15.47 3.64 -7.54
C ILE A 143 16.37 2.40 -7.50
N ASN A 144 15.93 1.30 -8.12
CA ASN A 144 16.61 0.01 -8.20
C ASN A 144 16.84 -0.40 -9.67
N PRO A 145 17.70 0.32 -10.42
CA PRO A 145 17.94 0.03 -11.84
C PRO A 145 18.49 -1.38 -12.09
N ASP A 146 19.22 -1.92 -11.11
CA ASP A 146 19.84 -3.24 -11.20
C ASP A 146 18.94 -4.42 -10.81
N SER A 147 17.72 -4.17 -10.36
CA SER A 147 16.79 -5.21 -9.91
C SER A 147 16.43 -6.17 -11.06
N LEU A 148 16.23 -7.45 -10.74
CA LEU A 148 15.82 -8.46 -11.73
C LEU A 148 14.47 -8.10 -12.37
N VAL A 149 13.59 -7.46 -11.60
CA VAL A 149 12.27 -6.99 -12.07
C VAL A 149 12.45 -5.87 -13.10
N SER A 150 13.29 -4.88 -12.80
CA SER A 150 13.63 -3.78 -13.70
C SER A 150 14.25 -4.31 -15.01
N LYS A 151 15.21 -5.23 -14.91
CA LYS A 151 15.88 -5.85 -16.07
C LYS A 151 14.91 -6.65 -16.93
N ALA A 152 14.06 -7.49 -16.33
CA ALA A 152 13.07 -8.28 -17.06
C ALA A 152 12.05 -7.39 -17.80
N ARG A 153 11.60 -6.29 -17.18
CA ARG A 153 10.63 -5.36 -17.78
C ARG A 153 11.25 -4.55 -18.92
N THR A 154 12.49 -4.07 -18.77
CA THR A 154 13.21 -3.37 -19.85
C THR A 154 13.38 -4.28 -21.06
N GLN A 155 13.82 -5.53 -20.86
CA GLN A 155 13.92 -6.53 -21.94
C GLN A 155 12.56 -6.85 -22.57
N GLY A 156 11.49 -6.95 -21.78
CA GLY A 156 10.12 -7.15 -22.27
C GLY A 156 9.64 -5.98 -23.14
N ARG A 157 9.84 -4.73 -22.69
CA ARG A 157 9.51 -3.52 -23.45
C ARG A 157 10.30 -3.44 -24.76
N GLU A 158 11.59 -3.78 -24.75
CA GLU A 158 12.41 -3.85 -25.97
C GLU A 158 11.92 -4.91 -26.95
N ARG A 159 11.53 -6.10 -26.47
CA ARG A 159 10.94 -7.15 -27.32
C ARG A 159 9.62 -6.68 -27.94
N LEU A 160 8.73 -6.08 -27.16
CA LEU A 160 7.47 -5.54 -27.67
C LEU A 160 7.67 -4.43 -28.72
N LYS A 161 8.68 -3.56 -28.55
CA LYS A 161 9.04 -2.56 -29.56
C LYS A 161 9.57 -3.21 -30.85
N LYS A 162 10.37 -4.27 -30.74
CA LYS A 162 10.88 -5.03 -31.91
C LYS A 162 9.77 -5.79 -32.64
N THR A 163 8.81 -6.37 -31.92
CA THR A 163 7.69 -7.12 -32.52
C THR A 163 6.58 -6.21 -33.02
N GLY A 164 6.29 -5.09 -32.34
CA GLY A 164 5.29 -4.11 -32.76
C GLY A 164 5.73 -3.16 -33.89
N GLY A 165 7.02 -3.18 -34.25
CA GLY A 165 7.58 -2.49 -35.41
C GLY A 165 7.44 -3.26 -36.73
N CYS A 166 6.96 -4.51 -36.70
CA CYS A 166 6.64 -5.29 -37.88
C CYS A 166 5.13 -5.30 -38.10
N LYS A 167 4.58 -4.18 -38.61
CA LYS A 167 3.30 -4.20 -39.31
C LYS A 167 3.63 -4.31 -40.79
N CYS A 168 3.49 -5.51 -41.35
CA CYS A 168 3.32 -5.70 -42.79
C CYS A 168 1.95 -5.16 -43.22
#